data_AF-M7SZA6-F1
#
_entry.id   AF-M7SZA6-F1
#
_cell.length_a   1.000
_cell.length_b   1.000
_cell.length_c   1.000
_cell.angle_alpha   90.00
_cell.angle_beta   90.00
_cell.angle_gamma   90.00
#
_symmetry.space_group_name_H-M   'P 1'
#
loop_
_entity.id
_entity.type
_entity.pdbx_description
1 polymer ?
#
loop_
_entity_poly.entity_id
_entity_poly.type
_entity_poly.pdbx_seq_one_letter_code
_entity_poly.pdbx_strand_id
1 'polypeptide(L)'
;MSAHCSYIYVHSLTPSQSRSGAPKWETVTSSSTPPSWAHKVTWERADILRPATYAALLKGSDFVVHSMGILLEADYKGVLQGQESPISGLRKAFSPAKPRSSVNPLERDVKPGQEEDIRPPETKDQQLTYETMNRDSAIVLAREAAREGAKAFAYVSAAGGAPVLPARYIATKREAESAVAREFPAMRGVFVRSPFLYDSSRPITMPMAAMTGAGALFNSVTGGVLGAFMGAAGVKPLRADVVAEALVEALDNETVKGPVEVPQIEELANKAWRKNML
;
A
#
# COMPACT_ATOMS: atom_id res chain seq x y z
N MET A 1 -9.05 28.41 3.17
CA MET A 1 -8.39 27.92 4.39
C MET A 1 -7.22 27.05 3.96
N SER A 2 -5.99 27.45 4.28
CA SER A 2 -4.80 26.66 3.94
C SER A 2 -4.76 25.46 4.87
N ALA A 3 -5.14 24.28 4.37
CA ALA A 3 -4.95 23.03 5.09
C ALA A 3 -3.43 22.84 5.27
N HIS A 4 -2.95 22.89 6.52
CA HIS A 4 -1.61 22.41 6.84
C HIS A 4 -1.62 20.89 6.67
N CYS A 5 -1.39 20.44 5.44
CA CYS A 5 -1.28 19.02 5.13
C CYS A 5 0.11 18.55 5.57
N SER A 6 0.23 18.18 6.85
CA SER A 6 1.41 17.49 7.38
C SER A 6 1.43 16.07 6.84
N TYR A 7 2.04 15.87 5.67
CA TYR A 7 2.32 14.52 5.17
C TYR A 7 3.44 13.90 6.00
N ILE A 8 3.10 13.07 6.96
CA ILE A 8 4.10 12.27 7.69
C ILE A 8 4.37 11.01 6.85
N TYR A 9 5.46 11.04 6.08
CA TYR A 9 5.89 9.89 5.32
C TYR A 9 6.77 8.99 6.18
N VAL A 10 6.19 7.91 6.73
CA VAL A 10 6.94 6.92 7.52
C VAL A 10 7.59 5.90 6.59
N HIS A 11 8.92 5.93 6.50
CA HIS A 11 9.70 4.91 5.78
C HIS A 11 9.98 3.72 6.71
N SER A 12 9.46 2.51 6.40
CA SER A 12 9.91 1.31 7.11
C SER A 12 11.31 0.88 6.65
N LEU A 13 12.14 0.46 7.60
CA LEU A 13 13.51 0.03 7.39
C LEU A 13 13.57 -1.24 6.51
N THR A 14 13.97 -1.09 5.25
CA THR A 14 14.94 -2.03 4.67
C THR A 14 16.35 -1.52 5.04
N PRO A 15 17.35 -2.38 5.29
CA PRO A 15 18.61 -1.96 5.93
C PRO A 15 19.49 -0.94 5.17
N SER A 16 19.06 -0.35 4.04
CA SER A 16 19.95 0.47 3.20
C SER A 16 19.38 1.75 2.57
N GLN A 17 18.10 2.10 2.71
CA GLN A 17 17.55 3.27 1.99
C GLN A 17 16.86 4.24 2.96
N SER A 18 17.50 5.41 3.10
CA SER A 18 17.14 6.59 3.91
C SER A 18 17.36 6.51 5.42
N ARG A 19 18.41 7.21 5.89
CA ARG A 19 18.68 7.48 7.30
C ARG A 19 17.97 8.75 7.80
N SER A 20 17.39 9.55 6.90
CA SER A 20 16.96 10.94 7.13
C SER A 20 15.46 11.20 6.94
N GLY A 21 14.63 10.18 6.69
CA GLY A 21 13.19 10.34 6.44
C GLY A 21 12.85 10.82 5.02
N ALA A 22 13.57 11.83 4.52
CA ALA A 22 13.41 12.32 3.14
C ALA A 22 13.86 11.27 2.10
N PRO A 23 13.20 11.18 0.93
CA PRO A 23 13.58 10.28 -0.13
C PRO A 23 14.83 10.80 -0.85
N LYS A 24 15.59 9.88 -1.45
CA LYS A 24 16.62 10.24 -2.43
C LYS A 24 15.93 10.56 -3.75
N TRP A 25 15.83 11.85 -4.10
CA TRP A 25 15.03 12.32 -5.25
C TRP A 25 15.41 11.69 -6.58
N GLU A 26 16.68 11.37 -6.78
CA GLU A 26 17.20 10.62 -7.95
C GLU A 26 16.60 9.21 -8.11
N THR A 27 16.03 8.63 -7.04
CA THR A 27 15.38 7.31 -7.06
C THR A 27 13.86 7.39 -7.19
N VAL A 28 13.29 8.60 -7.09
CA VAL A 28 11.84 8.83 -7.08
C VAL A 28 11.41 9.66 -8.30
N THR A 29 12.28 10.53 -8.79
CA THR A 29 12.01 11.40 -9.93
C THR A 29 13.15 11.31 -10.94
N SER A 30 12.93 11.86 -12.13
CA SER A 30 13.97 11.99 -13.16
C SER A 30 15.05 13.03 -12.80
N SER A 31 14.94 13.72 -11.65
CA SER A 31 15.84 14.76 -11.20
C SER A 31 16.36 14.48 -9.78
N SER A 32 17.59 14.87 -9.49
CA SER A 32 18.14 14.87 -8.13
C SER A 32 17.62 16.04 -7.28
N THR A 33 16.99 17.04 -7.91
CA THR A 33 16.48 18.23 -7.23
C THR A 33 15.09 17.98 -6.64
N PRO A 34 14.84 18.31 -5.36
CA PRO A 34 13.51 18.19 -4.77
C PRO A 34 12.49 19.03 -5.54
N PRO A 35 11.29 18.50 -5.82
CA PRO A 35 10.21 19.29 -6.40
C PRO A 35 9.70 20.32 -5.40
N SER A 36 9.10 21.41 -5.90
CA SER A 36 8.67 22.55 -5.06
C SER A 36 7.71 22.17 -3.93
N TRP A 37 6.82 21.19 -4.16
CA TRP A 37 5.90 20.69 -3.15
C TRP A 37 6.61 19.99 -1.99
N ALA A 38 7.81 19.40 -2.21
CA ALA A 38 8.53 18.66 -1.19
C ALA A 38 9.03 19.56 -0.05
N HIS A 39 9.18 20.86 -0.31
CA HIS A 39 9.50 21.85 0.73
C HIS A 39 8.33 22.15 1.67
N LYS A 40 7.12 21.71 1.31
CA LYS A 40 5.92 21.79 2.18
C LYS A 40 5.68 20.50 2.96
N VAL A 41 6.58 19.51 2.83
CA VAL A 41 6.46 18.20 3.47
C VAL A 41 7.48 18.09 4.60
N THR A 42 6.98 17.69 5.77
CA THR A 42 7.83 17.31 6.90
C THR A 42 8.16 15.83 6.79
N TRP A 43 9.46 15.51 6.69
CA TRP A 43 9.92 14.14 6.54
C TRP A 43 10.37 13.60 7.89
N GLU A 44 9.74 12.51 8.33
CA GLU A 44 10.00 11.90 9.63
C GLU A 44 10.53 10.47 9.46
N ARG A 45 11.38 10.07 10.40
CA ARG A 45 11.87 8.68 10.47
C ARG A 45 11.11 7.95 11.56
N ALA A 46 10.47 6.85 11.20
CA ALA A 46 9.81 5.98 12.17
C ALA A 46 9.81 4.51 11.70
N ASP A 47 9.56 3.59 12.63
CA ASP A 47 9.35 2.18 12.36
C ASP A 47 7.85 1.89 12.50
N ILE A 48 7.18 1.55 11.39
CA ILE A 48 5.74 1.27 11.39
C ILE A 48 5.37 0.09 12.30
N LEU A 49 6.33 -0.79 12.61
CA LEU A 49 6.12 -1.91 13.51
C LEU A 49 6.30 -1.54 14.99
N ARG A 50 6.66 -0.28 15.29
CA ARG A 50 6.87 0.27 16.62
C ARG A 50 6.12 1.60 16.81
N PRO A 51 4.87 1.57 17.29
CA PRO A 51 4.01 2.75 17.46
C PRO A 51 4.66 3.92 18.21
N ALA A 52 5.46 3.62 19.24
CA ALA A 52 6.23 4.58 20.01
C ALA A 52 7.07 5.55 19.14
N THR A 53 7.44 5.13 17.93
CA THR A 53 8.26 5.93 17.01
C THR A 53 7.48 6.92 16.15
N TYR A 54 6.15 6.79 16.04
CA TYR A 54 5.33 7.65 15.18
C TYR A 54 4.02 8.14 15.79
N ALA A 55 3.52 7.55 16.88
CA ALA A 55 2.20 7.88 17.43
C ALA A 55 2.07 9.38 17.75
N ALA A 56 3.09 9.97 18.37
CA ALA A 56 3.12 11.40 18.67
C ALA A 56 3.08 12.31 17.43
N LEU A 57 3.52 11.81 16.26
CA LEU A 57 3.48 12.55 15.02
C LEU A 57 2.04 12.68 14.49
N LEU A 58 1.16 11.73 14.81
CA LEU A 58 -0.22 11.72 14.31
C LEU A 58 -1.09 12.83 14.92
N LYS A 59 -0.66 13.42 16.04
CA LYS A 59 -1.39 14.45 16.77
C LYS A 59 -1.73 15.64 15.88
N GLY A 60 -3.03 15.93 15.75
CA GLY A 60 -3.53 17.04 14.94
C GLY A 60 -3.61 16.76 13.44
N SER A 61 -3.37 15.51 13.00
CA SER A 61 -3.55 15.14 11.61
C SER A 61 -5.03 14.98 11.27
N ASP A 62 -5.51 15.66 10.22
CA ASP A 62 -6.87 15.47 9.72
C ASP A 62 -7.04 14.10 9.05
N PHE A 63 -6.02 13.66 8.31
CA PHE A 63 -6.04 12.44 7.50
C PHE A 63 -4.75 11.65 7.69
N VAL A 64 -4.87 10.33 7.71
CA VAL A 64 -3.72 9.41 7.78
C VAL A 64 -3.77 8.45 6.59
N VAL A 65 -2.65 8.26 5.89
CA VAL A 65 -2.56 7.39 4.71
C VAL A 65 -1.56 6.28 4.96
N HIS A 66 -1.97 5.03 4.79
CA HIS A 66 -1.12 3.86 4.82
C HIS A 66 -0.93 3.29 3.42
N SER A 67 0.27 3.45 2.88
CA SER A 67 0.65 2.96 1.55
C SER A 67 1.73 1.88 1.57
N MET A 68 2.04 1.32 2.74
CA MET A 68 3.07 0.29 2.87
C MET A 68 2.53 -1.10 2.55
N GLY A 69 3.41 -1.95 2.06
CA GLY A 69 3.13 -3.36 1.84
C GLY A 69 4.30 -4.07 1.17
N ILE A 70 4.33 -5.38 1.29
CA ILE A 70 5.29 -6.25 0.59
C ILE A 70 4.54 -7.15 -0.38
N LEU A 71 5.10 -7.29 -1.59
CA LEU A 71 4.62 -8.23 -2.60
C LEU A 71 5.23 -9.61 -2.41
N LEU A 72 6.43 -9.69 -1.84
CA LEU A 72 7.18 -10.94 -1.60
C LEU A 72 7.64 -10.97 -0.15
N GLU A 73 7.40 -12.08 0.54
CA GLU A 73 8.02 -12.37 1.83
C GLU A 73 9.51 -12.64 1.63
N ALA A 74 10.33 -12.49 2.68
CA ALA A 74 11.79 -12.32 2.56
C ALA A 74 12.59 -13.50 1.96
N ASP A 75 11.94 -14.60 1.55
CA ASP A 75 12.55 -15.75 0.85
C ASP A 75 13.05 -15.45 -0.58
N TYR A 76 12.91 -14.21 -1.07
CA TYR A 76 13.39 -13.79 -2.40
C TYR A 76 14.92 -13.57 -2.49
N LYS A 77 15.65 -13.48 -1.35
CA LYS A 77 17.11 -13.25 -1.38
C LYS A 77 17.89 -14.34 -2.14
N GLY A 78 17.41 -15.58 -2.17
CA GLY A 78 18.03 -16.65 -2.95
C GLY A 78 17.97 -16.44 -4.47
N VAL A 79 16.96 -15.72 -4.97
CA VAL A 79 16.81 -15.37 -6.39
C VAL A 79 17.76 -14.23 -6.76
N LEU A 80 17.94 -13.25 -5.86
CA LEU A 80 18.89 -12.14 -6.04
C LEU A 80 20.36 -12.59 -5.96
N GLN A 81 20.64 -13.74 -5.35
CA GLN A 81 21.97 -14.34 -5.29
C GLN A 81 22.37 -15.11 -6.56
N GLY A 82 21.53 -15.12 -7.60
CA GLY A 82 21.84 -15.71 -8.90
C GLY A 82 21.85 -17.25 -8.92
N GLN A 83 21.36 -17.90 -7.87
CA GLN A 83 21.33 -19.37 -7.78
C GLN A 83 20.11 -20.00 -8.48
N GLU A 84 19.09 -19.21 -8.84
CA GLU A 84 17.89 -19.69 -9.55
C GLU A 84 17.50 -18.77 -10.71
N SER A 85 16.91 -19.33 -11.77
CA SER A 85 16.35 -18.55 -12.89
C SER A 85 15.26 -17.58 -12.39
N PRO A 86 15.20 -16.32 -12.87
CA PRO A 86 14.21 -15.32 -12.44
C PRO A 86 12.76 -15.81 -12.50
N ILE A 87 12.42 -16.63 -13.51
CA ILE A 87 11.08 -17.19 -13.70
C ILE A 87 10.76 -18.26 -12.66
N SER A 88 11.75 -19.10 -12.31
CA SER A 88 11.61 -20.13 -11.27
C SER A 88 11.49 -19.49 -9.88
N GLY A 89 12.29 -18.46 -9.64
CA GLY A 89 12.26 -17.68 -8.40
C GLY A 89 10.90 -17.01 -8.17
N LEU A 90 10.29 -16.44 -9.21
CA LEU A 90 8.92 -15.91 -9.13
C LEU A 90 7.92 -17.06 -8.85
N ARG A 91 7.95 -18.18 -9.58
CA ARG A 91 7.02 -19.31 -9.32
C ARG A 91 7.12 -19.84 -7.90
N LYS A 92 8.33 -19.95 -7.35
CA LYS A 92 8.57 -20.41 -5.96
C LYS A 92 8.09 -19.38 -4.94
N ALA A 93 8.35 -18.10 -5.18
CA ALA A 93 7.92 -17.00 -4.30
C ALA A 93 6.39 -16.78 -4.31
N PHE A 94 5.72 -17.18 -5.40
CA PHE A 94 4.26 -17.18 -5.54
C PHE A 94 3.62 -18.56 -5.31
N SER A 95 4.40 -19.56 -4.92
CA SER A 95 3.87 -20.88 -4.54
C SER A 95 3.16 -20.80 -3.19
N PRO A 96 2.09 -21.59 -2.97
CA PRO A 96 1.38 -21.61 -1.70
C PRO A 96 2.32 -22.10 -0.58
N ALA A 97 2.87 -21.16 0.20
CA ALA A 97 3.65 -21.46 1.39
C ALA A 97 2.74 -21.91 2.55
N LYS A 98 3.29 -22.70 3.48
CA LYS A 98 2.57 -23.14 4.69
C LYS A 98 2.09 -21.92 5.51
N PRO A 99 0.89 -21.96 6.09
CA PRO A 99 0.39 -20.88 6.93
C PRO A 99 1.34 -20.65 8.12
N ARG A 100 1.92 -19.45 8.21
CA ARG A 100 2.55 -18.97 9.45
C ARG A 100 1.55 -18.03 10.10
N SER A 101 0.93 -18.49 11.18
CA SER A 101 -0.12 -17.75 11.86
C SER A 101 0.49 -16.54 12.57
N SER A 102 0.28 -15.33 12.06
CA SER A 102 0.36 -14.13 12.88
C SER A 102 -1.05 -13.79 13.35
N VAL A 103 -1.23 -13.67 14.67
CA VAL A 103 -2.50 -13.29 15.29
C VAL A 103 -2.70 -11.78 15.12
N ASN A 104 -3.91 -11.37 14.74
CA ASN A 104 -4.33 -9.98 14.61
C ASN A 104 -3.94 -9.19 15.86
N PRO A 105 -3.28 -8.01 15.75
CA PRO A 105 -2.85 -7.21 16.90
C PRO A 105 -3.98 -6.85 17.86
N LEU A 106 -5.22 -6.77 17.39
CA LEU A 106 -6.39 -6.46 18.24
C LEU A 106 -6.89 -7.65 19.06
N GLU A 107 -6.49 -8.86 18.71
CA GLU A 107 -6.90 -10.10 19.39
C GLU A 107 -5.84 -10.57 20.40
N ARG A 108 -4.77 -9.79 20.60
CA ARG A 108 -3.74 -10.08 21.60
C ARG A 108 -4.21 -9.58 22.97
N ASP A 109 -4.11 -10.43 23.99
CA ASP A 109 -4.37 -10.08 25.39
C ASP A 109 -3.26 -9.12 25.90
N VAL A 110 -3.37 -7.84 25.55
CA VAL A 110 -2.44 -6.78 26.00
C VAL A 110 -3.02 -6.10 27.24
N LYS A 111 -2.20 -5.96 28.29
CA LYS A 111 -2.58 -5.23 29.50
C LYS A 111 -2.77 -3.73 29.17
N PRO A 112 -3.82 -3.07 29.70
CA PRO A 112 -4.04 -1.64 29.46
C PRO A 112 -2.81 -0.82 29.89
N GLY A 113 -2.27 -0.02 28.97
CA GLY A 113 -1.12 0.88 29.22
C GLY A 113 0.24 0.42 28.70
N GLN A 114 0.35 -0.73 28.02
CA GLN A 114 1.57 -1.11 27.28
C GLN A 114 1.40 -0.86 25.78
N GLU A 115 2.26 -0.02 25.19
CA GLU A 115 2.43 0.08 23.74
C GLU A 115 3.06 -1.22 23.23
N GLU A 116 2.33 -1.96 22.40
CA GLU A 116 2.81 -3.23 21.87
C GLU A 116 3.55 -2.99 20.54
N ASP A 117 4.85 -3.26 20.54
CA ASP A 117 5.63 -3.43 19.30
C ASP A 117 5.08 -4.65 18.56
N ILE A 118 4.61 -4.47 17.33
CA ILE A 118 4.16 -5.60 16.48
C ILE A 118 5.33 -6.29 15.76
N ARG A 119 6.54 -5.79 15.97
CA ARG A 119 7.76 -6.40 15.46
C ARG A 119 8.04 -7.72 16.22
N PRO A 120 8.24 -8.85 15.53
CA PRO A 120 8.64 -10.09 16.20
C PRO A 120 9.97 -9.93 16.96
N PRO A 121 10.21 -10.66 18.08
CA PRO A 121 11.39 -10.51 18.92
C PRO A 121 12.67 -10.96 18.19
N GLU A 122 13.67 -10.08 18.06
CA GLU A 122 14.85 -10.20 17.18
C GLU A 122 15.55 -11.57 17.23
N THR A 123 15.23 -12.46 16.27
CA THR A 123 15.96 -13.72 16.02
C THR A 123 16.53 -13.71 14.60
N LYS A 124 17.65 -14.43 14.40
CA LYS A 124 18.53 -14.34 13.21
C LYS A 124 17.86 -14.61 11.84
N ASP A 125 16.63 -15.15 11.81
CA ASP A 125 15.92 -15.55 10.59
C ASP A 125 14.61 -14.78 10.34
N GLN A 126 14.51 -13.53 10.78
CA GLN A 126 13.24 -12.80 10.77
C GLN A 126 12.82 -12.25 9.40
N GLN A 127 11.89 -12.96 8.78
CA GLN A 127 11.24 -12.60 7.53
C GLN A 127 9.99 -11.74 7.81
N LEU A 128 9.87 -10.59 7.15
CA LEU A 128 8.61 -9.82 7.14
C LEU A 128 7.54 -10.63 6.40
N THR A 129 6.39 -10.85 7.05
CA THR A 129 5.26 -11.58 6.45
C THR A 129 4.19 -10.61 5.93
N TYR A 130 3.31 -11.12 5.07
CA TYR A 130 2.17 -10.33 4.59
C TYR A 130 1.26 -9.89 5.73
N GLU A 131 1.01 -10.75 6.70
CA GLU A 131 0.16 -10.45 7.83
C GLU A 131 0.75 -9.30 8.66
N THR A 132 2.04 -9.36 9.02
CA THR A 132 2.68 -8.30 9.80
C THR A 132 2.74 -6.98 9.02
N MET A 133 3.19 -7.02 7.76
CA MET A 133 3.44 -5.79 7.01
C MET A 133 2.21 -5.20 6.35
N ASN A 134 1.31 -6.02 5.79
CA ASN A 134 0.13 -5.52 5.09
C ASN A 134 -1.05 -5.31 6.05
N ARG A 135 -1.32 -6.26 6.96
CA ARG A 135 -2.50 -6.25 7.82
C ARG A 135 -2.23 -5.57 9.16
N ASP A 136 -1.32 -6.14 9.94
CA ASP A 136 -1.09 -5.76 11.33
C ASP A 136 -0.61 -4.30 11.43
N SER A 137 0.31 -3.89 10.55
CA SER A 137 0.81 -2.52 10.50
C SER A 137 -0.28 -1.49 10.15
N ALA A 138 -1.25 -1.87 9.29
CA ALA A 138 -2.36 -1.00 8.91
C ALA A 138 -3.36 -0.84 10.06
N ILE A 139 -3.67 -1.94 10.75
CA ILE A 139 -4.57 -1.95 11.90
C ILE A 139 -3.98 -1.11 13.05
N VAL A 140 -2.69 -1.28 13.35
CA VAL A 140 -2.04 -0.54 14.42
C VAL A 140 -1.92 0.96 14.09
N LEU A 141 -1.57 1.32 12.85
CA LEU A 141 -1.58 2.73 12.46
C LEU A 141 -2.98 3.35 12.55
N ALA A 142 -4.02 2.62 12.11
CA ALA A 142 -5.40 3.08 12.22
C ALA A 142 -5.82 3.26 13.69
N ARG A 143 -5.39 2.38 14.59
CA ARG A 143 -5.62 2.51 16.03
C ARG A 143 -5.02 3.80 16.59
N GLU A 144 -3.74 4.08 16.29
CA GLU A 144 -3.09 5.29 16.78
C GLU A 144 -3.69 6.56 16.12
N ALA A 145 -4.05 6.50 14.84
CA ALA A 145 -4.74 7.59 14.15
C ALA A 145 -6.10 7.91 14.78
N ALA A 146 -6.89 6.88 15.11
CA ALA A 146 -8.18 7.04 15.77
C ALA A 146 -8.02 7.62 17.18
N ARG A 147 -6.99 7.20 17.94
CA ARG A 147 -6.68 7.74 19.27
C ARG A 147 -6.35 9.23 19.23
N GLU A 148 -5.61 9.67 18.21
CA GLU A 148 -5.26 11.07 18.00
C GLU A 148 -6.36 11.90 17.29
N GLY A 149 -7.53 11.28 17.02
CA GLY A 149 -8.70 11.98 16.51
C GLY A 149 -8.65 12.30 15.01
N ALA A 150 -7.91 11.52 14.21
CA ALA A 150 -7.93 11.67 12.75
C ALA A 150 -9.34 11.48 12.18
N LYS A 151 -9.72 12.30 11.20
CA LYS A 151 -11.06 12.30 10.60
C LYS A 151 -11.23 11.18 9.59
N ALA A 152 -10.17 10.87 8.83
CA ALA A 152 -10.19 9.78 7.87
C ALA A 152 -8.86 9.02 7.82
N PHE A 153 -8.97 7.73 7.50
CA PHE A 153 -7.86 6.82 7.30
C PHE A 153 -7.94 6.20 5.90
N ALA A 154 -6.94 6.46 5.07
CA ALA A 154 -6.82 5.84 3.76
C ALA A 154 -5.84 4.67 3.79
N TYR A 155 -6.21 3.55 3.18
CA TYR A 155 -5.35 2.39 3.00
C TYR A 155 -5.21 2.05 1.52
N VAL A 156 -3.96 1.96 1.03
CA VAL A 156 -3.67 1.47 -0.32
C VAL A 156 -3.70 -0.06 -0.29
N SER A 157 -4.87 -0.58 -0.65
CA SER A 157 -5.14 -1.99 -0.85
C SER A 157 -4.79 -2.42 -2.28
N ALA A 158 -5.22 -3.61 -2.69
CA ALA A 158 -5.02 -4.16 -4.01
C ALA A 158 -6.34 -4.60 -4.65
N ALA A 159 -6.45 -4.42 -5.96
CA ALA A 159 -7.47 -5.04 -6.78
C ALA A 159 -7.21 -6.55 -6.88
N GLY A 160 -8.28 -7.35 -6.86
CA GLY A 160 -8.18 -8.75 -7.27
C GLY A 160 -7.97 -8.85 -8.78
N GLY A 161 -7.25 -9.87 -9.24
CA GLY A 161 -7.12 -10.14 -10.69
C GLY A 161 -5.84 -9.64 -11.36
N ALA A 162 -4.86 -9.13 -10.60
CA ALA A 162 -3.50 -9.01 -11.14
C ALA A 162 -2.89 -10.42 -11.31
N PRO A 163 -2.39 -10.78 -12.50
CA PRO A 163 -1.80 -12.09 -12.72
C PRO A 163 -0.61 -12.30 -11.76
N VAL A 164 -0.48 -13.52 -11.24
CA VAL A 164 0.68 -13.97 -10.43
C VAL A 164 0.68 -13.52 -8.95
N LEU A 165 -0.28 -12.72 -8.46
CA LEU A 165 -0.32 -12.39 -7.02
C LEU A 165 -0.81 -13.56 -6.15
N PRO A 166 -0.20 -13.83 -4.97
CA PRO A 166 -0.69 -14.86 -4.06
C PRO A 166 -2.05 -14.44 -3.49
N ALA A 167 -2.99 -15.39 -3.39
CA ALA A 167 -4.29 -15.14 -2.75
C ALA A 167 -4.14 -14.58 -1.33
N ARG A 168 -3.11 -15.03 -0.59
CA ARG A 168 -2.77 -14.55 0.77
C ARG A 168 -2.38 -13.07 0.82
N TYR A 169 -1.68 -12.57 -0.21
CA TYR A 169 -1.38 -11.14 -0.31
C TYR A 169 -2.66 -10.30 -0.40
N ILE A 170 -3.61 -10.72 -1.25
CA ILE A 170 -4.90 -10.02 -1.37
C ILE A 170 -5.72 -10.18 -0.09
N ALA A 171 -5.79 -11.39 0.48
CA ALA A 171 -6.56 -11.68 1.69
C ALA A 171 -6.11 -10.81 2.87
N THR A 172 -4.80 -10.71 3.13
CA THR A 172 -4.27 -9.86 4.23
C THR A 172 -4.62 -8.38 4.05
N LYS A 173 -4.61 -7.87 2.80
CA LYS A 173 -5.08 -6.51 2.48
C LYS A 173 -6.58 -6.36 2.76
N ARG A 174 -7.42 -7.36 2.41
CA ARG A 174 -8.86 -7.36 2.73
C ARG A 174 -9.16 -7.46 4.22
N GLU A 175 -8.40 -8.26 4.96
CA GLU A 175 -8.51 -8.37 6.41
C GLU A 175 -8.23 -7.03 7.09
N ALA A 176 -7.23 -6.28 6.60
CA ALA A 176 -6.95 -4.93 7.07
C ALA A 176 -8.14 -3.98 6.86
N GLU A 177 -8.73 -3.96 5.66
CA GLU A 177 -9.92 -3.15 5.34
C GLU A 177 -11.07 -3.44 6.32
N SER A 178 -11.40 -4.73 6.49
CA SER A 178 -12.48 -5.18 7.35
C SER A 178 -12.23 -4.83 8.82
N ALA A 179 -11.00 -5.04 9.32
CA ALA A 179 -10.64 -4.72 10.69
C ALA A 179 -10.71 -3.21 10.94
N VAL A 180 -10.13 -2.39 10.07
CA VAL A 180 -10.16 -0.93 10.23
C VAL A 180 -11.61 -0.40 10.23
N ALA A 181 -12.44 -0.88 9.30
CA ALA A 181 -13.84 -0.47 9.22
C ALA A 181 -14.67 -0.89 10.44
N ARG A 182 -14.42 -2.09 10.98
CA ARG A 182 -15.16 -2.65 12.10
C ARG A 182 -14.78 -1.98 13.42
N GLU A 183 -13.48 -1.76 13.65
CA GLU A 183 -12.92 -1.41 14.95
C GLU A 183 -12.82 0.10 15.16
N PHE A 184 -12.73 0.88 14.06
CA PHE A 184 -12.62 2.34 14.12
C PHE A 184 -13.75 3.04 13.33
N PRO A 185 -15.04 2.73 13.58
CA PRO A 185 -16.15 3.22 12.75
C PRO A 185 -16.36 4.74 12.81
N ALA A 186 -15.84 5.41 13.84
CA ALA A 186 -15.89 6.87 13.97
C ALA A 186 -14.87 7.58 13.06
N MET A 187 -13.82 6.89 12.62
CA MET A 187 -12.82 7.40 11.68
C MET A 187 -13.18 6.91 10.28
N ARG A 188 -13.37 7.82 9.32
CA ARG A 188 -13.80 7.47 7.96
C ARG A 188 -12.72 6.65 7.25
N GLY A 189 -13.00 5.36 6.99
CA GLY A 189 -12.10 4.50 6.20
C GLY A 189 -12.26 4.71 4.69
N VAL A 190 -11.16 4.86 3.96
CA VAL A 190 -11.09 4.89 2.49
C VAL A 190 -10.09 3.82 2.02
N PHE A 191 -10.56 2.79 1.31
CA PHE A 191 -9.74 1.63 0.97
C PHE A 191 -9.52 1.53 -0.54
N VAL A 192 -8.42 2.11 -1.02
CA VAL A 192 -8.12 2.21 -2.45
C VAL A 192 -7.61 0.86 -2.97
N ARG A 193 -8.43 0.15 -3.75
CA ARG A 193 -8.11 -1.18 -4.28
C ARG A 193 -7.34 -1.02 -5.58
N SER A 194 -6.07 -0.63 -5.46
CA SER A 194 -5.23 -0.29 -6.59
C SER A 194 -4.96 -1.51 -7.50
N PRO A 195 -5.04 -1.37 -8.83
CA PRO A 195 -4.53 -2.38 -9.75
C PRO A 195 -3.00 -2.31 -9.83
N PHE A 196 -2.41 -3.06 -10.77
CA PHE A 196 -0.99 -2.95 -11.06
C PHE A 196 -0.62 -1.49 -11.40
N LEU A 197 0.28 -0.93 -10.59
CA LEU A 197 0.77 0.43 -10.76
C LEU A 197 1.99 0.45 -11.66
N TYR A 198 2.02 1.39 -12.60
CA TYR A 198 3.19 1.66 -13.41
C TYR A 198 3.61 3.12 -13.32
N ASP A 199 4.89 3.36 -13.55
CA ASP A 199 5.47 4.68 -13.56
C ASP A 199 6.66 4.72 -14.52
N SER A 200 6.84 5.84 -15.22
CA SER A 200 7.92 6.01 -16.20
C SER A 200 9.31 6.03 -15.54
N SER A 201 9.41 6.38 -14.26
CA SER A 201 10.64 6.34 -13.46
C SER A 201 11.06 4.91 -13.06
N ARG A 202 10.20 3.90 -13.29
CA ARG A 202 10.45 2.49 -12.93
C ARG A 202 10.56 1.63 -14.20
N PRO A 203 11.78 1.46 -14.77
CA PRO A 203 11.97 0.90 -16.11
C PRO A 203 11.36 -0.48 -16.34
N ILE A 204 11.27 -1.29 -15.27
CA ILE A 204 10.76 -2.66 -15.32
C ILE A 204 9.21 -2.70 -15.33
N THR A 205 8.54 -1.66 -14.81
CA THR A 205 7.07 -1.64 -14.71
C THR A 205 6.37 -1.33 -16.03
N MET A 206 7.03 -0.57 -16.92
CA MET A 206 6.46 -0.15 -18.20
C MET A 206 6.23 -1.31 -19.19
N PRO A 207 7.21 -2.23 -19.43
CA PRO A 207 6.97 -3.40 -20.29
C PRO A 207 5.88 -4.33 -19.74
N MET A 208 5.84 -4.52 -18.41
CA MET A 208 4.80 -5.34 -17.79
C MET A 208 3.41 -4.71 -17.94
N ALA A 209 3.29 -3.41 -17.72
CA ALA A 209 2.03 -2.69 -17.91
C ALA A 209 1.54 -2.76 -19.37
N ALA A 210 2.45 -2.67 -20.35
CA ALA A 210 2.11 -2.82 -21.76
C ALA A 210 1.56 -4.22 -22.07
N MET A 211 2.20 -5.27 -21.55
CA MET A 211 1.74 -6.66 -21.73
C MET A 211 0.38 -6.90 -21.05
N THR A 212 0.21 -6.45 -19.80
CA THR A 212 -1.05 -6.61 -19.06
C THR A 212 -2.17 -5.77 -19.68
N GLY A 213 -1.88 -4.54 -20.09
CA GLY A 213 -2.83 -3.66 -20.78
C GLY A 213 -3.30 -4.24 -22.11
N ALA A 214 -2.39 -4.79 -22.92
CA ALA A 214 -2.76 -5.49 -24.15
C ALA A 214 -3.67 -6.69 -23.88
N GLY A 215 -3.37 -7.49 -22.86
CA GLY A 215 -4.21 -8.63 -22.45
C GLY A 215 -5.61 -8.22 -21.97
N ALA A 216 -5.69 -7.14 -21.19
CA ALA A 216 -6.96 -6.59 -20.71
C ALA A 216 -7.84 -6.06 -21.86
N LEU A 217 -7.24 -5.35 -22.81
CA LEU A 217 -7.90 -4.86 -24.02
C LEU A 217 -8.38 -6.02 -24.90
N PHE A 218 -7.54 -7.03 -25.14
CA PHE A 218 -7.90 -8.21 -25.93
C PHE A 218 -9.13 -8.93 -25.33
N ASN A 219 -9.14 -9.13 -24.02
CA ASN A 219 -10.27 -9.76 -23.31
C ASN A 219 -11.57 -8.94 -23.39
N SER A 220 -11.46 -7.60 -23.32
CA SER A 220 -12.61 -6.69 -23.47
C SER A 220 -13.21 -6.71 -24.87
N VAL A 221 -12.40 -6.96 -25.89
CA VAL A 221 -12.82 -7.02 -27.30
C VAL A 221 -13.39 -8.40 -27.67
N THR A 222 -12.86 -9.49 -27.10
CA THR A 222 -13.28 -10.86 -27.44
C THR A 222 -14.41 -11.43 -26.57
N GLY A 223 -15.08 -10.61 -25.75
CA GLY A 223 -16.30 -11.01 -25.03
C GLY A 223 -16.15 -12.21 -24.08
N GLY A 224 -14.96 -12.48 -23.54
CA GLY A 224 -14.75 -13.54 -22.55
C GLY A 224 -14.74 -14.99 -23.07
N VAL A 225 -14.68 -15.22 -24.39
CA VAL A 225 -14.73 -16.57 -25.00
C VAL A 225 -13.50 -17.44 -24.68
N LEU A 226 -12.40 -16.87 -24.19
CA LEU A 226 -11.18 -17.58 -23.75
C LEU A 226 -11.13 -17.88 -22.24
N GLY A 227 -12.29 -18.07 -21.61
CA GLY A 227 -12.44 -18.21 -20.14
C GLY A 227 -11.71 -19.38 -19.46
N ALA A 228 -11.09 -20.32 -20.20
CA ALA A 228 -10.52 -21.55 -19.64
C ALA A 228 -8.99 -21.58 -19.47
N PHE A 229 -8.22 -20.69 -20.11
CA PHE A 229 -6.75 -20.67 -20.00
C PHE A 229 -6.18 -19.40 -19.34
N MET A 230 -7.05 -18.45 -18.97
CA MET A 230 -6.63 -17.17 -18.39
C MET A 230 -7.60 -16.75 -17.28
N GLY A 231 -7.52 -17.46 -16.15
CA GLY A 231 -8.32 -17.20 -14.95
C GLY A 231 -7.90 -15.92 -14.22
N ALA A 232 -8.17 -14.76 -14.82
CA ALA A 232 -8.24 -13.44 -14.21
C ALA A 232 -8.68 -12.46 -15.30
N ALA A 233 -9.88 -11.91 -15.20
CA ALA A 233 -10.23 -10.71 -15.97
C ALA A 233 -9.18 -9.63 -15.60
N GLY A 234 -8.24 -9.38 -16.52
CA GLY A 234 -7.09 -8.53 -16.28
C GLY A 234 -7.53 -7.11 -15.98
N VAL A 235 -7.42 -6.71 -14.72
CA VAL A 235 -7.74 -5.35 -14.30
C VAL A 235 -6.72 -4.40 -14.94
N LYS A 236 -7.21 -3.34 -15.59
CA LYS A 236 -6.40 -2.34 -16.29
C LYS A 236 -5.31 -1.78 -15.35
N PRO A 237 -4.02 -1.84 -15.72
CA PRO A 237 -2.98 -1.13 -14.99
C PRO A 237 -3.23 0.37 -14.95
N LEU A 238 -2.95 1.00 -13.81
CA LEU A 238 -3.07 2.45 -13.65
C LEU A 238 -1.71 3.07 -13.38
N ARG A 239 -1.55 4.33 -13.76
CA ARG A 239 -0.38 5.10 -13.35
C ARG A 239 -0.44 5.38 -11.86
N ALA A 240 0.72 5.44 -11.21
CA ALA A 240 0.80 5.73 -9.78
C ALA A 240 0.22 7.11 -9.41
N ASP A 241 0.41 8.12 -10.25
CA ASP A 241 -0.13 9.47 -10.06
C ASP A 241 -1.66 9.52 -10.14
N VAL A 242 -2.27 8.79 -11.07
CA VAL A 242 -3.74 8.66 -11.16
C VAL A 242 -4.33 8.12 -9.85
N VAL A 243 -3.69 7.11 -9.25
CA VAL A 243 -4.15 6.56 -7.97
C VAL A 243 -3.91 7.51 -6.81
N ALA A 244 -2.79 8.25 -6.82
CA ALA A 244 -2.52 9.28 -5.82
C ALA A 244 -3.52 10.43 -5.88
N GLU A 245 -3.84 10.93 -7.08
CA GLU A 245 -4.86 11.97 -7.31
C GLU A 245 -6.24 11.51 -6.83
N ALA A 246 -6.64 10.29 -7.19
CA ALA A 246 -7.89 9.70 -6.73
C ALA A 246 -7.96 9.58 -5.20
N LEU A 247 -6.87 9.19 -4.55
CA LEU A 247 -6.80 9.07 -3.09
C LEU A 247 -6.97 10.43 -2.41
N VAL A 248 -6.29 11.47 -2.91
CA VAL A 248 -6.43 12.84 -2.38
C VAL A 248 -7.86 13.34 -2.57
N GLU A 249 -8.46 13.15 -3.74
CA GLU A 249 -9.85 13.52 -3.98
C GLU A 249 -10.83 12.72 -3.10
N ALA A 250 -10.56 11.44 -2.83
CA ALA A 250 -11.36 10.63 -1.93
C ALA A 250 -11.28 11.11 -0.47
N LEU A 251 -10.13 11.63 -0.05
CA LEU A 251 -9.97 12.23 1.28
C LEU A 251 -10.67 13.59 1.37
N ASP A 252 -10.65 14.40 0.32
CA ASP A 252 -11.36 15.69 0.24
C ASP A 252 -12.90 15.51 0.18
N ASN A 253 -13.37 14.41 -0.41
CA ASN A 253 -14.79 14.12 -0.55
C ASN A 253 -15.34 13.26 0.61
N GLU A 254 -16.07 13.88 1.54
CA GLU A 254 -16.66 13.22 2.71
C GLU A 254 -17.65 12.09 2.37
N THR A 255 -18.21 12.06 1.15
CA THR A 255 -19.15 11.00 0.74
C THR A 255 -18.44 9.69 0.37
N VAL A 256 -17.14 9.73 0.10
CA VAL A 256 -16.35 8.55 -0.25
C VAL A 256 -15.94 7.82 1.03
N LYS A 257 -16.40 6.57 1.17
CA LYS A 257 -16.07 5.68 2.29
C LYS A 257 -16.04 4.23 1.86
N GLY A 258 -15.23 3.43 2.55
CA GLY A 258 -15.07 2.00 2.30
C GLY A 258 -14.22 1.70 1.06
N PRO A 259 -14.41 0.51 0.45
CA PRO A 259 -13.73 0.11 -0.77
C PRO A 259 -13.89 1.09 -1.93
N VAL A 260 -12.77 1.48 -2.53
CA VAL A 260 -12.72 2.26 -3.78
C VAL A 260 -12.14 1.38 -4.88
N GLU A 261 -13.00 0.94 -5.78
CA GLU A 261 -12.64 0.04 -6.90
C GLU A 261 -12.10 0.82 -8.10
N VAL A 262 -11.44 0.13 -9.04
CA VAL A 262 -10.77 0.74 -10.20
C VAL A 262 -11.62 1.77 -10.97
N PRO A 263 -12.91 1.51 -11.29
CA PRO A 263 -13.72 2.52 -11.98
C PRO A 263 -13.90 3.81 -11.16
N GLN A 264 -14.07 3.70 -9.84
CA GLN A 264 -14.19 4.85 -8.94
C GLN A 264 -12.86 5.59 -8.79
N ILE A 265 -11.72 4.87 -8.81
CA ILE A 265 -10.39 5.49 -8.85
C ILE A 265 -10.27 6.38 -10.08
N GLU A 266 -10.63 5.88 -11.26
CA GLU A 266 -10.58 6.66 -12.50
C GLU A 266 -11.53 7.87 -12.47
N GLU A 267 -12.74 7.72 -11.90
CA GLU A 267 -13.69 8.82 -11.73
C GLU A 267 -13.15 9.94 -10.82
N LEU A 268 -12.59 9.55 -9.66
CA LEU A 268 -12.02 10.49 -8.70
C LEU A 268 -10.78 11.20 -9.26
N ALA A 269 -9.91 10.49 -9.96
CA ALA A 269 -8.75 11.09 -10.63
C ALA A 269 -9.19 12.11 -11.70
N ASN A 270 -10.18 11.77 -12.53
CA ASN A 270 -10.74 12.70 -13.51
C ASN A 270 -11.34 13.95 -12.85
N LYS A 271 -11.97 13.80 -11.69
CA LYS A 271 -12.50 14.93 -10.91
C LYS A 271 -11.38 15.82 -10.37
N ALA A 272 -10.32 15.23 -9.82
CA ALA A 272 -9.13 15.95 -9.35
C ALA A 272 -8.47 16.75 -10.49
N TRP A 273 -8.28 16.12 -11.66
CA TRP A 273 -7.71 16.76 -12.84
C TRP A 273 -8.53 17.98 -13.29
N ARG A 274 -9.86 17.87 -13.32
CA ARG A 274 -10.74 19.00 -13.67
C ARG A 274 -10.64 20.16 -12.67
N LYS A 275 -10.49 19.87 -11.37
CA LYS A 275 -10.30 20.91 -10.34
C LYS A 275 -9.00 21.70 -10.55
N ASN A 276 -7.93 21.03 -11.00
CA ASN A 276 -6.61 21.67 -11.19
C ASN A 276 -6.47 22.44 -12.52
N MET A 277 -7.46 22.33 -13.43
CA MET A 277 -7.48 23.08 -14.69
C MET A 277 -8.23 24.42 -14.61
N LEU A 278 -9.00 24.63 -13.54
CA LEU A 278 -9.78 25.83 -13.27
C LEU A 278 -9.03 26.73 -12.29
#